data_AF-A0A9P5SHZ8-F1
#
_entry.id   AF-A0A9P5SHZ8-F1
#
_cell.length_a   1.000
_cell.length_b   1.000
_cell.length_c   1.000
_cell.angle_alpha   90.00
_cell.angle_beta   90.00
_cell.angle_gamma   90.00
#
_symmetry.space_group_name_H-M   'P 1'
#
loop_
_entity.id
_entity.type
_entity.pdbx_description
1 polymer ?
#
loop_
_entity_poly.entity_id
_entity_poly.type
_entity_poly.pdbx_seq_one_letter_code
_entity_poly.pdbx_strand_id
1 'polypeptide(L)' 'STKVIAVQIERASAKMRTGGVSEDRKDRENPEVVKKYYSGVVPMKTVFGTPVPTEYNVLDAPAYLLPEAMNKEE' A
#
# COMPACT_ATOMS: atom_id res chain seq x y z
N SER A 1 -19.33 -4.98 -27.72
CA SER A 1 -19.69 -6.29 -27.18
C SER A 1 -18.78 -6.58 -26.00
N THR A 2 -19.33 -6.96 -24.86
CA THR A 2 -18.53 -7.23 -23.65
C THR A 2 -18.61 -8.72 -23.34
N LYS A 3 -17.46 -9.37 -23.15
CA LYS A 3 -17.38 -10.74 -22.65
C LYS A 3 -16.95 -10.70 -21.19
N VAL A 4 -17.57 -11.53 -20.36
CA VAL A 4 -17.25 -11.66 -18.94
C VAL A 4 -16.84 -13.10 -18.67
N ILE A 5 -15.76 -13.29 -17.92
CA ILE A 5 -15.28 -14.60 -17.47
C ILE A 5 -15.31 -14.59 -15.95
N ALA A 6 -15.98 -15.57 -15.35
CA ALA A 6 -15.98 -15.82 -13.92
C ALA A 6 -15.03 -16.99 -13.61
N VAL A 7 -14.17 -16.81 -12.60
CA VAL A 7 -13.26 -17.85 -12.12
C VAL A 7 -13.58 -18.11 -10.66
N GLN A 8 -13.91 -19.36 -10.33
CA GLN A 8 -14.08 -19.80 -8.94
C GLN A 8 -12.71 -20.19 -8.37
N ILE A 9 -12.34 -19.59 -7.24
CA ILE A 9 -11.09 -19.93 -6.55
C ILE A 9 -11.32 -21.20 -5.72
N GLU A 10 -10.87 -22.35 -6.23
CA GLU A 10 -10.87 -23.61 -5.46
C GLU A 10 -9.66 -23.73 -4.53
N ARG A 11 -8.50 -23.20 -4.94
CA ARG A 11 -7.25 -23.22 -4.18
C ARG A 11 -6.46 -21.94 -4.44
N ALA A 12 -5.87 -21.39 -3.40
CA ALA A 12 -4.99 -20.24 -3.45
C ALA A 12 -3.90 -20.33 -2.38
N SER A 13 -2.77 -19.66 -2.62
CA SER A 13 -1.72 -19.46 -1.63
C SER A 13 -1.23 -18.01 -1.70
N ALA A 14 -0.90 -17.43 -0.55
CA ALA A 14 -0.33 -16.10 -0.44
C ALA A 14 0.92 -16.12 0.45
N LYS A 15 1.84 -15.20 0.22
CA LYS A 15 3.01 -14.98 1.07
C LYS A 15 3.03 -13.52 1.50
N MET A 16 3.16 -13.30 2.81
CA MET A 16 3.17 -11.97 3.41
C MET A 16 4.40 -11.78 4.28
N ARG A 17 4.96 -10.57 4.29
CA ARG A 17 6.02 -10.14 5.20
C ARG A 17 5.73 -8.72 5.67
N THR A 18 5.27 -8.59 6.90
CA THR A 18 4.93 -7.31 7.55
C THR A 18 5.87 -6.97 8.71
N GLY A 19 6.75 -7.90 9.09
CA GLY A 19 7.71 -7.70 10.16
C GLY A 19 8.85 -6.73 9.80
N GLY A 20 9.48 -6.19 10.85
CA GLY A 20 10.63 -5.30 10.74
C GLY A 20 11.90 -5.98 10.23
N VAL A 21 13.05 -5.34 10.46
CA VAL A 21 14.35 -5.91 10.12
C VAL A 21 14.65 -7.09 11.07
N SER A 22 15.19 -8.17 10.55
CA SER A 22 15.64 -9.32 11.35
C SER A 22 17.17 -9.35 11.32
N GLU A 23 17.79 -8.94 12.42
CA GLU A 23 19.25 -8.84 12.56
C GLU A 23 19.82 -9.96 13.44
N ASP A 24 21.04 -10.38 13.12
CA ASP A 24 21.78 -11.32 13.96
C ASP A 24 22.03 -10.72 15.35
N ARG A 25 22.09 -11.57 16.36
CA ARG A 25 22.29 -11.15 17.76
C ARG A 25 23.59 -10.34 17.95
N LYS A 26 24.68 -10.78 17.30
CA LYS A 26 25.99 -10.12 17.36
C LYS A 26 25.96 -8.68 16.86
N ASP A 27 25.10 -8.37 15.88
CA ASP A 27 25.02 -7.03 15.29
C ASP A 27 24.15 -6.13 16.17
N ARG A 28 23.10 -6.68 16.78
CA ARG A 28 22.24 -5.98 17.75
C ARG A 28 22.93 -5.68 19.08
N GLU A 29 23.84 -6.54 19.50
CA GLU A 29 24.60 -6.39 20.75
C GLU A 29 25.91 -5.60 20.56
N ASN A 30 26.34 -5.31 19.31
CA ASN A 30 27.56 -4.54 19.04
C ASN A 30 27.27 -3.02 19.08
N PRO A 31 27.78 -2.29 20.10
CA PRO A 31 27.48 -0.87 20.28
C PRO A 31 27.97 0.01 19.12
N GLU A 32 29.07 -0.37 18.47
CA GLU A 32 29.61 0.37 17.33
C GLU A 32 28.72 0.25 16.10
N VAL A 33 28.06 -0.90 15.91
CA VAL A 33 27.14 -1.14 14.78
C VAL A 33 25.83 -0.40 15.00
N VAL A 34 25.21 -0.57 16.17
CA VAL A 34 23.92 0.07 16.51
C VAL A 34 24.02 1.60 16.47
N LYS A 35 25.18 2.17 16.86
CA LYS A 35 25.40 3.61 16.82
C LYS A 35 25.63 4.16 15.41
N LYS A 36 26.16 3.33 14.50
CA LYS A 36 26.65 3.78 13.18
C LYS A 36 25.65 3.58 12.05
N TYR A 37 24.80 2.55 12.13
CA TYR A 37 23.92 2.17 11.02
C TYR A 37 22.45 2.26 11.41
N TYR A 38 21.65 2.86 10.53
CA TYR A 38 20.20 2.90 10.66
C TYR A 38 19.58 1.62 10.10
N SER A 39 18.69 1.01 10.87
CA SER A 39 17.83 -0.09 10.41
C SER A 39 16.36 0.22 10.74
N GLY A 40 15.47 -0.10 9.80
CA GLY A 40 14.07 0.24 9.91
C GLY A 40 13.28 -0.14 8.66
N VAL A 41 12.00 0.22 8.65
CA VAL A 41 11.10 0.05 7.51
C VAL A 41 10.63 1.42 7.06
N VAL A 42 10.69 1.68 5.76
CA VAL A 42 9.99 2.83 5.15
C VAL A 42 8.60 2.34 4.75
N PRO A 43 7.53 2.72 5.47
CA PRO A 43 6.19 2.27 5.14
C PRO A 43 5.74 2.90 3.81
N MET A 44 5.03 2.12 3.00
CA MET A 44 4.40 2.60 1.78
C MET A 44 2.92 2.27 1.81
N LYS A 45 2.11 3.20 1.35
CA LYS A 45 0.68 3.00 1.10
C LYS A 45 0.32 3.54 -0.28
N THR A 46 -0.54 2.81 -0.97
CA THR A 46 -1.19 3.32 -2.18
C THR A 46 -2.44 4.06 -1.76
N VAL A 47 -2.60 5.30 -2.25
CA VAL A 47 -3.78 6.14 -2.00
C VAL A 47 -4.33 6.64 -3.34
N PHE A 48 -5.64 6.81 -3.40
CA PHE A 48 -6.28 7.55 -4.48
C PHE A 48 -5.93 9.03 -4.37
N GLY A 49 -5.51 9.63 -5.49
CA GLY A 49 -5.32 11.07 -5.60
C GLY A 49 -6.64 11.82 -5.87
N THR A 50 -6.57 13.14 -5.93
CA THR A 50 -7.70 13.99 -6.32
C THR A 50 -8.14 13.65 -7.76
N PRO A 51 -9.44 13.43 -8.02
CA PRO A 51 -9.94 13.20 -9.37
C PRO A 51 -9.57 14.35 -10.31
N VAL A 52 -9.03 14.01 -11.48
CA VAL A 52 -8.74 14.98 -12.54
C VAL A 52 -9.89 14.92 -13.55
N PRO A 53 -10.72 15.98 -13.67
CA PRO A 53 -11.81 15.99 -14.63
C PRO A 53 -11.28 16.11 -16.06
N THR A 54 -12.07 15.63 -17.02
CA THR A 54 -11.81 15.90 -18.43
C THR A 54 -12.10 17.37 -18.76
N GLU A 55 -11.48 17.91 -19.82
CA GLU A 55 -11.64 19.32 -20.23
C GLU A 55 -13.10 19.71 -20.55
N TYR A 56 -13.93 18.75 -20.94
CA TYR A 56 -15.34 18.96 -21.29
C TYR A 56 -16.32 18.57 -20.19
N ASN A 57 -15.86 18.24 -18.98
CA ASN A 57 -16.77 18.00 -17.87
C ASN A 57 -17.42 19.33 -17.45
N VAL A 58 -18.75 19.30 -17.31
CA VAL A 58 -19.54 20.43 -16.79
C VAL A 58 -20.02 20.19 -15.36
N LEU A 59 -19.68 19.04 -14.78
CA LEU A 59 -20.05 18.63 -13.43
C LEU A 59 -18.81 18.46 -12.57
N ASP A 60 -18.97 18.72 -11.29
CA ASP A 60 -17.96 18.43 -10.28
C ASP A 60 -17.81 16.92 -10.08
N ALA A 61 -16.64 16.53 -9.54
CA ALA A 61 -16.40 15.15 -9.14
C ALA A 61 -17.42 14.72 -8.08
N PRO A 62 -18.16 13.60 -8.28
CA PRO A 62 -19.06 13.08 -7.27
C PRO A 62 -18.34 12.81 -5.94
N ALA A 63 -19.04 13.03 -4.82
CA ALA A 63 -18.46 12.91 -3.47
C ALA A 63 -17.82 11.53 -3.19
N TYR A 64 -18.32 10.46 -3.81
CA TYR A 64 -17.79 9.11 -3.64
C TYR A 64 -16.44 8.89 -4.35
N LEU A 65 -15.99 9.80 -5.22
CA LEU A 65 -14.67 9.73 -5.87
C LEU A 65 -13.61 10.56 -5.13
N LEU A 66 -14.01 11.35 -4.13
CA LEU A 66 -13.07 12.24 -3.45
C LEU A 66 -12.10 11.44 -2.56
N PRO A 67 -10.84 11.90 -2.40
CA PRO A 67 -9.82 11.19 -1.62
C PRO A 67 -10.27 10.86 -0.19
N GLU A 68 -11.08 11.72 0.43
CA GLU A 68 -11.60 11.53 1.79
C GLU A 68 -12.62 10.39 1.86
N ALA A 69 -13.32 10.10 0.76
CA ALA A 69 -14.23 8.97 0.65
C ALA A 69 -13.49 7.69 0.25
N MET A 70 -12.52 7.78 -0.65
CA MET A 70 -11.82 6.66 -1.26
C MET A 70 -10.65 6.11 -0.44
N ASN A 71 -10.05 6.93 0.43
CA ASN A 71 -8.93 6.55 1.28
C ASN A 71 -9.32 6.43 2.76
N LYS A 72 -10.61 6.19 3.06
CA LYS A 72 -11.01 5.88 4.44
C LYS A 72 -10.29 4.62 4.89
N GLU A 73 -9.64 4.70 6.04
CA GLU A 73 -9.12 3.51 6.69
C GLU A 73 -10.32 2.63 7.09
N GLU A 74 -10.25 1.34 6.76
CA GLU A 74 -11.20 0.33 7.26
C GLU A 74 -11.01 0.10 8.77
#